data_AF-A0AA90R3S1-F1
#
_entry.id   AF-A0AA90R3S1-F1
#
_cell.length_a   1.000
_cell.length_b   1.000
_cell.length_c   1.000
_cell.angle_alpha   90.00
_cell.angle_beta   90.00
_cell.angle_gamma   90.00
#
_symmetry.space_group_name_H-M   'P 1'
#
loop_
_entity.id
_entity.type
_entity.pdbx_description
1 polymer ?
#
loop_
_entity_poly.entity_id
_entity_poly.type
_entity_poly.pdbx_seq_one_letter_code
_entity_poly.pdbx_strand_id
1 'polypeptide(L)'
;METNNPIRLTAPEMASLWTQYIFDTMSICFFRYALEHIEDHDVKSIYQTALGLSQKHVQKITEFMVNENYPIPHGFTEKDDVNIQAPRLFQDPFYLNYIYIMTLQGMTGYSLSVGTSIRSDLRKYYITCMSETMELFDQSIDLMLSKGLFVRPPVISPPESIDFVKHQSFLTGWLGDRRPLNAIEIGDITFNMLKMHLHAALKVGFIQVAQSKEIRQYFMRGLDIANKHIKIFESVFKEDKLNSPISWQSMITNSTSMTFSDKYMMYQIQLSTQLSLSYYGSALSVNSRRDLGAHYLRLILELLQFAEDGANLMIKNGWLEQPPTASDRDSLANRKEK
;
A
#
# COMPACT_ATOMS: atom_id res chain seq x y z
N MET A 1 41.68 19.92 13.34
CA MET A 1 41.19 18.53 13.48
C MET A 1 39.68 18.61 13.50
N GLU A 2 39.03 18.43 12.36
CA GLU A 2 37.59 18.23 12.32
C GLU A 2 37.29 16.87 12.95
N THR A 3 36.73 16.89 14.15
CA THR A 3 36.18 15.70 14.79
C THR A 3 34.92 15.31 14.02
N ASN A 4 35.09 14.62 12.89
CA ASN A 4 34.00 13.96 12.17
C ASN A 4 33.52 12.76 13.01
N ASN A 5 32.77 13.05 14.08
CA ASN A 5 31.94 12.02 14.69
C ASN A 5 30.85 11.70 13.65
N PRO A 6 30.77 10.45 13.13
CA PRO A 6 29.72 10.09 12.19
C PRO A 6 28.37 10.31 12.86
N ILE A 7 27.52 11.11 12.22
CA ILE A 7 26.15 11.37 12.69
C ILE A 7 25.36 10.08 12.55
N ARG A 8 25.08 9.42 13.66
CA ARG A 8 24.34 8.16 13.71
C ARG A 8 22.93 8.32 13.14
N LEU A 9 22.41 7.24 12.55
CA LEU A 9 21.00 7.15 12.18
C LEU A 9 20.09 7.34 13.39
N THR A 10 19.03 8.13 13.19
CA THR A 10 17.89 8.19 14.09
C THR A 10 16.97 6.97 13.86
N ALA A 11 16.13 6.65 14.85
CA ALA A 11 15.18 5.54 14.69
C ALA A 11 14.23 5.70 13.49
N PRO A 12 13.67 6.90 13.18
CA PRO A 12 12.84 7.09 11.98
C PRO A 12 13.59 6.91 10.66
N GLU A 13 14.85 7.33 10.60
CA GLU A 13 15.71 7.13 9.42
C GLU A 13 15.98 5.64 9.19
N MET A 14 16.31 4.91 10.25
CA MET A 14 16.49 3.46 10.18
C MET A 14 15.18 2.74 9.81
N ALA A 15 14.05 3.16 10.37
CA ALA A 15 12.74 2.62 10.03
C ALA A 15 12.41 2.84 8.55
N SER A 16 12.71 4.01 7.99
CA SER A 16 12.51 4.32 6.57
C SER A 16 13.38 3.42 5.67
N LEU A 17 14.67 3.28 5.98
CA LEU A 17 15.60 2.44 5.22
C LEU A 17 15.17 0.97 5.26
N TRP A 18 14.86 0.45 6.45
CA TRP A 18 14.38 -0.92 6.64
C TRP A 18 13.11 -1.19 5.81
N THR A 19 12.12 -0.31 5.97
CA THR A 19 10.81 -0.46 5.33
C THR A 19 10.94 -0.42 3.81
N GLN A 20 11.71 0.54 3.29
CA GLN A 20 11.95 0.64 1.85
C GLN A 20 12.68 -0.58 1.30
N TYR A 21 13.71 -1.09 1.99
CA TYR A 21 14.46 -2.27 1.54
C TYR A 21 13.54 -3.48 1.35
N ILE A 22 12.67 -3.74 2.32
CA ILE A 22 11.71 -4.86 2.24
C ILE A 22 10.73 -4.63 1.08
N PHE A 23 10.21 -3.41 0.90
CA PHE A 23 9.29 -3.12 -0.21
C PHE A 23 9.94 -3.20 -1.59
N ASP A 24 11.15 -2.69 -1.77
CA ASP A 24 11.82 -2.71 -3.06
C ASP A 24 12.22 -4.15 -3.46
N THR A 25 12.72 -4.96 -2.51
CA THR A 25 13.01 -6.37 -2.78
C THR A 25 11.75 -7.17 -3.15
N MET A 26 10.62 -6.90 -2.48
CA MET A 26 9.31 -7.46 -2.85
C MET A 26 8.84 -6.97 -4.24
N SER A 27 8.99 -5.68 -4.52
CA SER A 27 8.55 -5.07 -5.78
C SER A 27 9.37 -5.61 -6.96
N ILE A 28 10.67 -5.82 -6.78
CA ILE A 28 11.54 -6.47 -7.78
C ILE A 28 10.99 -7.85 -8.16
N CYS A 29 10.56 -8.66 -7.19
CA CYS A 29 9.96 -9.97 -7.47
C CYS A 29 8.69 -9.85 -8.33
N PHE A 30 7.80 -8.91 -7.99
CA PHE A 30 6.59 -8.66 -8.78
C PHE A 30 6.90 -8.15 -10.18
N PHE A 31 7.80 -7.17 -10.30
CA PHE A 31 8.13 -6.51 -11.55
C PHE A 31 8.80 -7.47 -12.53
N ARG A 32 9.69 -8.36 -12.05
CA ARG A 32 10.30 -9.38 -12.90
C ARG A 32 9.26 -10.37 -13.43
N TYR A 33 8.35 -10.84 -12.58
CA TYR A 33 7.22 -11.66 -13.02
C TYR A 33 6.33 -10.93 -14.03
N ALA A 34 5.98 -9.68 -13.75
CA ALA A 34 5.15 -8.89 -14.64
C ALA A 34 5.82 -8.67 -16.01
N LEU A 35 7.12 -8.35 -16.05
CA LEU A 35 7.87 -8.11 -17.30
C LEU A 35 7.99 -9.34 -18.21
N GLU A 36 7.96 -10.54 -17.63
CA GLU A 36 7.90 -11.80 -18.39
C GLU A 36 6.56 -11.95 -19.12
N HIS A 37 5.48 -11.43 -18.53
CA HIS A 37 4.14 -11.66 -19.06
C HIS A 37 3.53 -10.47 -19.78
N ILE A 38 3.87 -9.22 -19.44
CA ILE A 38 3.28 -8.02 -20.07
C ILE A 38 3.53 -8.04 -21.58
N GLU A 39 2.46 -7.88 -22.35
CA GLU A 39 2.46 -7.81 -23.81
C GLU A 39 2.38 -6.36 -24.30
N ASP A 40 1.63 -5.52 -23.60
CA ASP A 40 1.49 -4.09 -23.89
C ASP A 40 2.84 -3.37 -23.70
N HIS A 41 3.40 -2.87 -24.80
CA HIS A 41 4.72 -2.23 -24.82
C HIS A 41 4.81 -0.99 -23.92
N ASP A 42 3.74 -0.20 -23.82
CA ASP A 42 3.74 1.01 -23.01
C ASP A 42 3.76 0.65 -21.52
N VAL A 43 2.94 -0.34 -21.12
CA VAL A 43 2.94 -0.87 -19.75
C VAL A 43 4.30 -1.49 -19.42
N LYS A 44 4.90 -2.23 -20.36
CA LYS A 44 6.21 -2.85 -20.18
C LYS A 44 7.31 -1.82 -19.92
N SER A 45 7.28 -0.69 -20.63
CA SER A 45 8.24 0.41 -20.44
C SER A 45 8.19 0.99 -19.03
N ILE A 46 6.98 1.21 -18.48
CA ILE A 46 6.80 1.70 -17.10
C ILE A 46 7.42 0.70 -16.10
N TYR A 47 7.15 -0.60 -16.29
CA TYR A 47 7.68 -1.65 -15.42
C TYR A 47 9.20 -1.81 -15.52
N GLN A 48 9.81 -1.58 -16.68
CA GLN A 48 11.27 -1.59 -16.82
C GLN A 48 11.91 -0.45 -16.01
N THR A 49 11.34 0.75 -16.08
CA THR A 49 11.78 1.90 -15.27
C THR A 49 11.62 1.59 -13.78
N ALA A 50 10.45 1.10 -13.36
CA ALA A 50 10.17 0.76 -11.96
C ALA A 50 11.14 -0.30 -11.41
N LEU A 51 11.44 -1.34 -12.19
CA LEU A 51 12.43 -2.36 -11.82
C LEU A 51 13.83 -1.76 -11.63
N GLY A 52 14.28 -0.92 -12.57
CA GLY A 52 15.59 -0.28 -12.48
C GLY A 52 15.71 0.64 -11.26
N LEU A 53 14.65 1.37 -10.93
CA LEU A 53 14.58 2.22 -9.74
C LEU A 53 14.67 1.40 -8.46
N SER A 54 13.80 0.38 -8.27
CA SER A 54 13.85 -0.45 -7.07
C SER A 54 15.20 -1.16 -6.88
N GLN A 55 15.85 -1.61 -7.97
CA GLN A 55 17.20 -2.20 -7.88
C GLN A 55 18.25 -1.20 -7.39
N LYS A 56 18.24 0.02 -7.96
CA LYS A 56 19.12 1.13 -7.54
C LYS A 56 18.86 1.52 -6.08
N HIS A 57 17.60 1.52 -5.66
CA HIS A 57 17.22 1.82 -4.28
C HIS A 57 17.73 0.77 -3.30
N VAL A 58 17.53 -0.53 -3.57
CA VAL A 58 18.06 -1.62 -2.73
C VAL A 58 19.57 -1.49 -2.56
N GLN A 59 20.31 -1.25 -3.65
CA GLN A 59 21.75 -1.02 -3.58
C GLN A 59 22.08 0.17 -2.67
N LYS A 60 21.37 1.30 -2.84
CA LYS A 60 21.66 2.50 -2.06
C LYS A 60 21.37 2.35 -0.57
N ILE A 61 20.27 1.69 -0.23
CA ILE A 61 19.90 1.39 1.15
C ILE A 61 20.92 0.44 1.79
N THR A 62 21.39 -0.54 1.03
CA THR A 62 22.44 -1.47 1.47
C THR A 62 23.70 -0.72 1.87
N GLU A 63 24.15 0.25 1.05
CA GLU A 63 25.28 1.11 1.39
C GLU A 63 25.06 1.88 2.71
N PHE A 64 23.88 2.47 2.91
CA PHE A 64 23.57 3.18 4.15
C PHE A 64 23.62 2.26 5.37
N MET A 65 23.01 1.08 5.29
CA MET A 65 22.99 0.13 6.42
C MET A 65 24.37 -0.40 6.76
N VAL A 66 25.18 -0.77 5.76
CA VAL A 66 26.55 -1.26 5.96
C VAL A 66 27.43 -0.19 6.60
N ASN A 67 27.36 1.06 6.12
CA ASN A 67 28.14 2.17 6.66
C ASN A 67 27.80 2.48 8.13
N GLU A 68 26.60 2.13 8.57
CA GLU A 68 26.11 2.31 9.94
C GLU A 68 26.24 1.03 10.79
N ASN A 69 26.87 -0.01 10.24
CA ASN A 69 27.03 -1.32 10.87
C ASN A 69 25.71 -2.01 11.24
N TYR A 70 24.64 -1.76 10.48
CA TYR A 70 23.39 -2.50 10.60
C TYR A 70 23.43 -3.76 9.72
N PRO A 71 22.84 -4.88 10.18
CA PRO A 71 22.61 -6.02 9.32
C PRO A 71 21.63 -5.65 8.20
N ILE A 72 21.89 -6.17 7.00
CA ILE A 72 20.99 -6.01 5.87
C ILE A 72 19.81 -6.99 6.07
N PRO A 73 18.55 -6.55 5.94
CA PRO A 73 17.40 -7.45 5.98
C PRO A 73 17.51 -8.53 4.91
N HIS A 74 16.90 -9.68 5.14
CA HIS A 74 16.86 -10.74 4.14
C HIS A 74 15.93 -10.35 2.98
N GLY A 75 14.76 -9.78 3.29
CA GLY A 75 13.79 -9.31 2.30
C GLY A 75 13.19 -10.45 1.49
N PHE A 76 13.06 -10.21 0.19
CA PHE A 76 12.53 -11.14 -0.79
C PHE A 76 13.52 -11.41 -1.91
N THR A 77 13.57 -12.64 -2.39
CA THR A 77 14.47 -13.02 -3.49
C THR A 77 13.71 -13.69 -4.61
N GLU A 78 14.17 -13.52 -5.84
CA GLU A 78 13.58 -14.21 -6.99
C GLU A 78 13.53 -15.72 -6.79
N LYS A 79 14.63 -16.29 -6.29
CA LYS A 79 14.78 -17.74 -6.13
C LYS A 79 13.73 -18.34 -5.19
N ASP A 80 13.43 -17.65 -4.10
CA ASP A 80 12.63 -18.21 -3.01
C ASP A 80 11.18 -17.72 -3.04
N ASP A 81 10.91 -16.57 -3.65
CA ASP A 81 9.63 -15.87 -3.51
C ASP A 81 8.79 -15.73 -4.78
N VAL A 82 9.35 -16.02 -5.96
CA VAL A 82 8.59 -15.92 -7.22
C VAL A 82 9.06 -16.93 -8.29
N ASN A 83 8.11 -17.60 -8.93
CA ASN A 83 8.35 -18.38 -10.13
C ASN A 83 7.99 -17.52 -11.35
N ILE A 84 8.99 -16.89 -11.95
CA ILE A 84 8.80 -15.96 -13.09
C ILE A 84 8.17 -16.67 -14.30
N GLN A 85 8.44 -17.96 -14.46
CA GLN A 85 7.98 -18.76 -15.59
C GLN A 85 6.62 -19.43 -15.33
N ALA A 86 6.00 -19.18 -14.17
CA ALA A 86 4.64 -19.64 -13.91
C ALA A 86 3.66 -19.05 -14.94
N PRO A 87 2.58 -19.76 -15.32
CA PRO A 87 1.55 -19.18 -16.18
C PRO A 87 1.04 -17.83 -15.64
N ARG A 88 0.84 -16.88 -16.56
CA ARG A 88 0.35 -15.52 -16.26
C ARG A 88 -0.87 -15.55 -15.34
N LEU A 89 -0.82 -14.79 -14.25
CA LEU A 89 -1.84 -14.68 -13.21
C LEU A 89 -2.71 -13.43 -13.38
N PHE A 90 -2.15 -12.37 -13.98
CA PHE A 90 -2.81 -11.08 -14.14
C PHE A 90 -2.80 -10.63 -15.61
N GLN A 91 -3.88 -9.99 -16.05
CA GLN A 91 -3.95 -9.37 -17.37
C GLN A 91 -3.30 -7.97 -17.38
N ASP A 92 -2.92 -7.48 -18.56
CA ASP A 92 -2.24 -6.18 -18.72
C ASP A 92 -2.95 -4.98 -18.09
N PRO A 93 -4.29 -4.85 -18.17
CA PRO A 93 -5.00 -3.79 -17.45
C PRO A 93 -4.79 -3.84 -15.93
N PHE A 94 -4.64 -5.04 -15.35
CA PHE A 94 -4.34 -5.18 -13.94
C PHE A 94 -2.92 -4.73 -13.62
N TYR A 95 -1.92 -5.08 -14.44
CA TYR A 95 -0.54 -4.61 -14.24
C TYR A 95 -0.47 -3.08 -14.24
N LEU A 96 -1.13 -2.43 -15.20
CA LEU A 96 -1.15 -0.97 -15.24
C LEU A 96 -1.86 -0.36 -14.00
N ASN A 97 -2.99 -0.92 -13.59
CA ASN A 97 -3.67 -0.47 -12.36
C ASN A 97 -2.83 -0.76 -11.10
N TYR A 98 -2.09 -1.88 -11.06
CA TYR A 98 -1.20 -2.23 -9.96
C TYR A 98 -0.12 -1.17 -9.78
N ILE A 99 0.65 -0.85 -10.84
CA ILE A 99 1.73 0.13 -10.72
C ILE A 99 1.19 1.53 -10.37
N TYR A 100 0.05 1.93 -10.93
CA TYR A 100 -0.64 3.17 -10.55
C TYR A 100 -0.91 3.24 -9.04
N ILE A 101 -1.51 2.20 -8.44
CA ILE A 101 -1.78 2.22 -6.99
C ILE A 101 -0.47 2.12 -6.18
N MET A 102 0.51 1.35 -6.63
CA MET A 102 1.79 1.24 -5.91
C MET A 102 2.53 2.59 -5.88
N THR A 103 2.46 3.40 -6.93
CA THR A 103 3.06 4.76 -6.92
C THR A 103 2.36 5.69 -5.93
N LEU A 104 1.03 5.63 -5.79
CA LEU A 104 0.29 6.37 -4.75
C LEU A 104 0.76 5.99 -3.33
N GLN A 105 1.02 4.70 -3.11
CA GLN A 105 1.53 4.19 -1.83
C GLN A 105 2.98 4.63 -1.60
N GLY A 106 3.84 4.54 -2.62
CA GLY A 106 5.22 4.98 -2.59
C GLY A 106 5.35 6.47 -2.26
N MET A 107 4.56 7.34 -2.93
CA MET A 107 4.53 8.78 -2.63
C MET A 107 4.16 9.05 -1.17
N THR A 108 3.17 8.35 -0.62
CA THR A 108 2.80 8.50 0.80
C THR A 108 3.96 8.13 1.72
N GLY A 109 4.61 6.98 1.47
CA GLY A 109 5.74 6.50 2.26
C GLY A 109 6.95 7.44 2.17
N TYR A 110 7.36 7.82 0.97
CA TYR A 110 8.49 8.72 0.76
C TYR A 110 8.24 10.12 1.32
N SER A 111 7.00 10.60 1.35
CA SER A 111 6.68 11.89 1.98
C SER A 111 7.00 11.87 3.47
N LEU A 112 6.66 10.76 4.15
CA LEU A 112 6.97 10.57 5.55
C LEU A 112 8.49 10.42 5.77
N SER A 113 9.18 9.66 4.93
CA SER A 113 10.63 9.49 5.00
C SER A 113 11.37 10.82 4.79
N VAL A 114 10.93 11.67 3.85
CA VAL A 114 11.47 13.03 3.68
C VAL A 114 11.27 13.86 4.95
N GLY A 115 10.05 13.87 5.51
CA GLY A 115 9.71 14.67 6.69
C GLY A 115 10.41 14.23 7.98
N THR A 116 10.87 12.98 8.05
CA THR A 116 11.54 12.41 9.23
C THR A 116 13.06 12.26 9.08
N SER A 117 13.62 12.58 7.91
CA SER A 117 15.07 12.51 7.65
C SER A 117 15.82 13.77 8.10
N ILE A 118 16.66 13.62 9.11
CA ILE A 118 17.43 14.71 9.72
C ILE A 118 18.78 14.86 9.00
N ARG A 119 19.47 13.75 8.74
CA ARG A 119 20.72 13.74 7.98
C ARG A 119 20.49 14.16 6.53
N SER A 120 21.39 15.00 6.03
CA SER A 120 21.21 15.63 4.72
C SER A 120 21.32 14.65 3.54
N ASP A 121 22.13 13.60 3.67
CA ASP A 121 22.29 12.55 2.67
C ASP A 121 21.00 11.71 2.52
N LEU A 122 20.39 11.31 3.63
CA LEU A 122 19.12 10.59 3.64
C LEU A 122 17.97 11.45 3.15
N ARG A 123 17.87 12.71 3.61
CA ARG A 123 16.83 13.61 3.14
C ARG A 123 16.91 13.85 1.63
N LYS A 124 18.12 14.04 1.08
CA LYS A 124 18.32 14.17 -0.37
C LYS A 124 17.99 12.89 -1.13
N TYR A 125 18.36 11.74 -0.57
CA TYR A 125 18.01 10.44 -1.12
C TYR A 125 16.49 10.25 -1.22
N TYR A 126 15.74 10.51 -0.15
CA TYR A 126 14.28 10.37 -0.15
C TYR A 126 13.56 11.42 -1.01
N ILE A 127 14.10 12.64 -1.14
CA ILE A 127 13.59 13.62 -2.13
C ILE A 127 13.74 13.07 -3.55
N THR A 128 14.85 12.39 -3.84
CA THR A 128 15.07 11.75 -5.14
C THR A 128 14.08 10.61 -5.38
N CYS A 129 13.91 9.72 -4.39
CA CYS A 129 12.94 8.61 -4.48
C CYS A 129 11.51 9.12 -4.68
N MET A 130 11.12 10.19 -3.96
CA MET A 130 9.82 10.85 -4.15
C MET A 130 9.66 11.35 -5.58
N SER A 131 10.66 12.05 -6.11
CA SER A 131 10.60 12.63 -7.46
C SER A 131 10.50 11.53 -8.54
N GLU A 132 11.32 10.48 -8.43
CA GLU A 132 11.28 9.31 -9.31
C GLU A 132 9.90 8.62 -9.26
N THR A 133 9.27 8.54 -8.08
CA THR A 133 7.93 7.95 -7.92
C THR A 133 6.82 8.83 -8.49
N MET A 134 6.94 10.17 -8.37
CA MET A 134 5.99 11.11 -8.97
C MET A 134 5.99 11.02 -10.50
N GLU A 135 7.16 10.84 -11.12
CA GLU A 135 7.27 10.64 -12.57
C GLU A 135 6.59 9.32 -13.00
N LEU A 136 6.80 8.23 -12.26
CA LEU A 136 6.09 6.96 -12.52
C LEU A 136 4.58 7.09 -12.34
N PHE A 137 4.12 7.83 -11.32
CA PHE A 137 2.70 8.10 -11.10
C PHE A 137 2.08 8.83 -12.29
N ASP A 138 2.71 9.90 -12.75
CA ASP A 138 2.26 10.73 -13.87
C ASP A 138 2.14 9.90 -15.16
N GLN A 139 3.19 9.13 -15.49
CA GLN A 139 3.18 8.21 -16.64
C GLN A 139 2.09 7.15 -16.51
N SER A 140 1.89 6.59 -15.32
CA SER A 140 0.91 5.52 -15.09
C SER A 140 -0.52 6.03 -15.25
N ILE A 141 -0.84 7.20 -14.66
CA ILE A 141 -2.20 7.75 -14.75
C ILE A 141 -2.53 8.23 -16.17
N ASP A 142 -1.59 8.84 -16.88
CA ASP A 142 -1.76 9.24 -18.29
C ASP A 142 -1.99 8.02 -19.19
N LEU A 143 -1.25 6.93 -18.96
CA LEU A 143 -1.45 5.69 -19.70
C LEU A 143 -2.82 5.06 -19.39
N MET A 144 -3.25 5.07 -18.13
CA MET A 144 -4.59 4.57 -17.77
C MET A 144 -5.70 5.41 -18.41
N LEU A 145 -5.53 6.73 -18.50
CA LEU A 145 -6.49 7.63 -19.14
C LEU A 145 -6.55 7.41 -20.65
N SER A 146 -5.39 7.32 -21.31
CA SER A 146 -5.32 7.12 -22.77
C SER A 146 -5.90 5.77 -23.22
N LYS A 147 -5.74 4.72 -22.40
CA LYS A 147 -6.33 3.38 -22.64
C LYS A 147 -7.79 3.24 -22.18
N GLY A 148 -8.40 4.30 -21.62
CA GLY A 148 -9.78 4.28 -21.13
C GLY A 148 -9.99 3.39 -19.91
N LEU A 149 -8.93 3.07 -19.18
CA LEU A 149 -8.94 2.19 -18.00
C LEU A 149 -9.17 2.97 -16.69
N PHE A 150 -8.95 4.29 -16.70
CA PHE A 150 -9.20 5.13 -15.54
C PHE A 150 -10.65 5.64 -15.48
N VAL A 151 -11.41 5.18 -14.50
CA VAL A 151 -12.74 5.73 -14.21
C VAL A 151 -12.56 7.04 -13.45
N ARG A 152 -12.99 8.13 -14.08
CA ARG A 152 -12.93 9.46 -13.45
C ARG A 152 -13.82 9.51 -12.20
N PRO A 153 -13.33 10.10 -11.09
CA PRO A 153 -14.14 10.35 -9.90
C PRO A 153 -15.41 11.16 -10.21
N PRO A 154 -16.41 11.14 -9.32
CA PRO A 154 -17.62 11.95 -9.48
C PRO A 154 -17.33 13.43 -9.69
N VAL A 155 -18.05 14.06 -10.62
CA VAL A 155 -17.93 15.48 -10.94
C VAL A 155 -19.07 16.24 -10.26
N ILE A 156 -18.72 17.30 -9.52
CA ILE A 156 -19.66 18.21 -8.89
C ILE A 156 -19.68 19.56 -9.60
N SER A 157 -20.81 20.27 -9.55
CA SER A 157 -20.92 21.61 -10.14
C SER A 157 -20.28 22.66 -9.21
N PRO A 158 -19.59 23.68 -9.76
CA PRO A 158 -19.04 24.76 -8.96
C PRO A 158 -20.18 25.56 -8.30
N PRO A 159 -20.03 25.98 -7.02
CA PRO A 159 -21.03 26.83 -6.38
C PRO A 159 -20.96 28.26 -6.93
N GLU A 160 -22.09 28.97 -6.91
CA GLU A 160 -22.18 30.38 -7.37
C GLU A 160 -21.49 31.36 -6.40
N SER A 161 -21.44 31.04 -5.10
CA SER A 161 -20.80 31.84 -4.07
C SER A 161 -20.31 30.97 -2.91
N ILE A 162 -19.49 31.54 -2.02
CA ILE A 162 -19.18 30.90 -0.74
C ILE A 162 -20.44 30.82 0.14
N ASP A 163 -20.54 29.78 0.97
CA ASP A 163 -21.59 29.64 2.00
C ASP A 163 -20.97 29.14 3.32
N PHE A 164 -21.60 29.48 4.44
CA PHE A 164 -21.17 29.10 5.78
C PHE A 164 -22.17 28.13 6.41
N VAL A 165 -21.67 27.13 7.12
CA VAL A 165 -22.51 26.19 7.87
C VAL A 165 -23.22 26.92 9.01
N LYS A 166 -24.56 27.03 8.94
CA LYS A 166 -25.39 27.77 9.93
C LYS A 166 -26.02 26.88 11.00
N HIS A 167 -26.06 25.56 10.77
CA HIS A 167 -26.78 24.63 11.65
C HIS A 167 -25.98 23.34 11.87
N GLN A 168 -26.10 22.77 13.08
CA GLN A 168 -25.46 21.50 13.45
C GLN A 168 -25.95 20.31 12.60
N SER A 169 -27.08 20.44 11.91
CA SER A 169 -27.60 19.44 10.97
C SER A 169 -26.60 19.07 9.87
N PHE A 170 -25.61 19.93 9.60
CA PHE A 170 -24.48 19.61 8.72
C PHE A 170 -23.69 18.36 9.15
N LEU A 171 -23.68 18.04 10.45
CA LEU A 171 -23.00 16.86 11.02
C LEU A 171 -23.92 15.63 11.09
N THR A 172 -25.21 15.76 10.76
CA THR A 172 -26.19 14.67 10.84
C THR A 172 -25.81 13.49 9.95
N GLY A 173 -25.95 12.26 10.47
CA GLY A 173 -25.66 11.04 9.72
C GLY A 173 -26.63 9.87 9.95
N TRP A 174 -27.39 9.84 11.05
CA TRP A 174 -28.14 8.62 11.45
C TRP A 174 -29.64 8.87 11.69
N LEU A 175 -30.01 10.08 12.10
CA LEU A 175 -31.38 10.48 12.40
C LEU A 175 -31.65 11.87 11.82
N GLY A 176 -32.64 11.98 10.94
CA GLY A 176 -32.97 13.21 10.20
C GLY A 176 -32.37 13.25 8.80
N ASP A 177 -32.65 14.33 8.07
CA ASP A 177 -32.16 14.51 6.71
C ASP A 177 -30.64 14.67 6.69
N ARG A 178 -29.98 13.89 5.83
CA ARG A 178 -28.54 13.98 5.57
C ARG A 178 -28.32 14.97 4.44
N ARG A 179 -27.33 15.84 4.60
CA ARG A 179 -26.84 16.63 3.47
C ARG A 179 -26.14 15.73 2.44
N PRO A 180 -26.09 16.12 1.16
CA PRO A 180 -25.22 15.47 0.18
C PRO A 180 -23.76 15.45 0.62
N LEU A 181 -23.00 14.50 0.08
CA LEU A 181 -21.55 14.43 0.24
C LEU A 181 -20.88 15.70 -0.31
N ASN A 182 -19.85 16.16 0.39
CA ASN A 182 -19.01 17.26 -0.07
C ASN A 182 -17.79 16.72 -0.85
N ALA A 183 -17.02 17.63 -1.47
CA ALA A 183 -15.85 17.26 -2.28
C ALA A 183 -14.78 16.48 -1.50
N ILE A 184 -14.60 16.75 -0.21
CA ILE A 184 -13.62 16.08 0.66
C ILE A 184 -14.06 14.62 0.87
N GLU A 185 -15.33 14.42 1.24
CA GLU A 185 -15.92 13.09 1.46
C GLU A 185 -15.90 12.24 0.19
N ILE A 186 -16.25 12.83 -0.96
CA ILE A 186 -16.21 12.15 -2.26
C ILE A 186 -14.78 11.77 -2.62
N GLY A 187 -13.82 12.68 -2.42
CA GLY A 187 -12.40 12.46 -2.69
C GLY A 187 -11.84 11.30 -1.88
N ASP A 188 -12.04 11.32 -0.56
CA ASP A 188 -11.54 10.29 0.35
C ASP A 188 -12.13 8.91 0.05
N ILE A 189 -13.45 8.84 -0.15
CA ILE A 189 -14.13 7.58 -0.45
C ILE A 189 -13.66 7.04 -1.80
N THR A 190 -13.53 7.89 -2.83
CA THR A 190 -13.02 7.46 -4.15
C THR A 190 -11.59 6.92 -4.03
N PHE A 191 -10.71 7.67 -3.36
CA PHE A 191 -9.32 7.28 -3.15
C PHE A 191 -9.21 5.93 -2.44
N ASN A 192 -10.06 5.69 -1.45
CA ASN A 192 -10.12 4.43 -0.70
C ASN A 192 -10.68 3.27 -1.53
N MET A 193 -11.76 3.48 -2.30
CA MET A 193 -12.32 2.44 -3.17
C MET A 193 -11.34 1.99 -4.27
N LEU A 194 -10.61 2.90 -4.92
CA LEU A 194 -9.62 2.57 -5.95
C LEU A 194 -8.61 1.52 -5.47
N LYS A 195 -7.99 1.77 -4.32
CA LYS A 195 -7.02 0.86 -3.71
C LYS A 195 -7.68 -0.46 -3.30
N MET A 196 -8.89 -0.39 -2.75
CA MET A 196 -9.58 -1.57 -2.27
C MET A 196 -9.99 -2.52 -3.41
N HIS A 197 -10.38 -2.00 -4.57
CA HIS A 197 -10.60 -2.84 -5.75
C HIS A 197 -9.34 -3.55 -6.23
N LEU A 198 -8.17 -2.88 -6.21
CA LEU A 198 -6.90 -3.56 -6.47
C LEU A 198 -6.63 -4.66 -5.42
N HIS A 199 -6.80 -4.34 -4.14
CA HIS A 199 -6.54 -5.28 -3.05
C HIS A 199 -7.50 -6.48 -3.05
N ALA A 200 -8.72 -6.34 -3.54
CA ALA A 200 -9.65 -7.44 -3.76
C ALA A 200 -9.15 -8.33 -4.91
N ALA A 201 -8.76 -7.74 -6.03
CA ALA A 201 -8.25 -8.48 -7.18
C ALA A 201 -6.93 -9.23 -6.87
N LEU A 202 -5.99 -8.61 -6.13
CA LEU A 202 -4.79 -9.30 -5.63
C LEU A 202 -5.15 -10.55 -4.81
N LYS A 203 -6.15 -10.45 -3.92
CA LYS A 203 -6.59 -11.60 -3.11
C LYS A 203 -7.19 -12.70 -3.97
N VAL A 204 -7.97 -12.38 -5.00
CA VAL A 204 -8.49 -13.39 -5.94
C VAL A 204 -7.33 -14.17 -6.58
N GLY A 205 -6.31 -13.48 -7.10
CA GLY A 205 -5.12 -14.14 -7.65
C GLY A 205 -4.35 -14.96 -6.61
N PHE A 206 -4.12 -14.42 -5.42
CA PHE A 206 -3.38 -15.11 -4.36
C PHE A 206 -4.13 -16.32 -3.79
N ILE A 207 -5.47 -16.29 -3.74
CA ILE A 207 -6.28 -17.45 -3.35
C ILE A 207 -6.06 -18.61 -4.34
N GLN A 208 -5.96 -18.32 -5.65
CA GLN A 208 -5.75 -19.34 -6.69
C GLN A 208 -4.40 -20.04 -6.58
N VAL A 209 -3.35 -19.32 -6.16
CA VAL A 209 -1.96 -19.81 -6.20
C VAL A 209 -1.35 -20.09 -4.82
N ALA A 210 -2.04 -19.76 -3.72
CA ALA A 210 -1.64 -20.10 -2.35
C ALA A 210 -1.45 -21.60 -2.18
N GLN A 211 -0.31 -22.00 -1.61
CA GLN A 211 0.03 -23.41 -1.37
C GLN A 211 -0.56 -23.90 -0.05
N SER A 212 -0.45 -23.10 1.01
CA SER A 212 -1.03 -23.39 2.31
C SER A 212 -2.54 -23.13 2.33
N LYS A 213 -3.28 -24.13 2.83
CA LYS A 213 -4.73 -24.02 3.05
C LYS A 213 -5.07 -22.93 4.09
N GLU A 214 -4.28 -22.79 5.14
CA GLU A 214 -4.48 -21.79 6.19
C GLU A 214 -4.31 -20.38 5.63
N ILE A 215 -3.28 -20.17 4.82
CA ILE A 215 -3.00 -18.89 4.14
C ILE A 215 -4.10 -18.59 3.11
N ARG A 216 -4.54 -19.58 2.32
CA ARG A 216 -5.66 -19.43 1.39
C ARG A 216 -6.94 -19.00 2.10
N GLN A 217 -7.27 -19.62 3.23
CA GLN A 217 -8.45 -19.25 4.04
C GLN A 217 -8.34 -17.82 4.59
N TYR A 218 -7.15 -17.42 5.04
CA TYR A 218 -6.89 -16.04 5.46
C TYR A 218 -7.14 -15.05 4.32
N PHE A 219 -6.68 -15.33 3.10
CA PHE A 219 -6.94 -14.48 1.93
C PHE A 219 -8.41 -14.44 1.53
N MET A 220 -9.13 -15.57 1.59
CA MET A 220 -10.58 -15.60 1.35
C MET A 220 -11.32 -14.69 2.32
N ARG A 221 -11.02 -14.76 3.62
CA ARG A 221 -11.59 -13.83 4.62
C ARG A 221 -11.26 -12.37 4.30
N GLY A 222 -10.01 -12.09 3.91
CA GLY A 222 -9.60 -10.75 3.50
C GLY A 222 -10.32 -10.22 2.27
N LEU A 223 -10.70 -11.11 1.33
CA LEU A 223 -11.49 -10.76 0.15
C LEU A 223 -12.93 -10.40 0.55
N ASP A 224 -13.52 -11.15 1.47
CA ASP A 224 -14.86 -10.86 2.00
C ASP A 224 -14.89 -9.50 2.71
N ILE A 225 -13.88 -9.19 3.52
CA ILE A 225 -13.73 -7.88 4.17
C ILE A 225 -13.63 -6.77 3.12
N ALA A 226 -12.75 -6.91 2.11
CA ALA A 226 -12.59 -5.91 1.07
C ALA A 226 -13.90 -5.67 0.30
N ASN A 227 -14.59 -6.73 -0.12
CA ASN A 227 -15.86 -6.63 -0.83
C ASN A 227 -16.97 -6.02 0.04
N LYS A 228 -17.00 -6.30 1.35
CA LYS A 228 -17.92 -5.67 2.28
C LYS A 228 -17.67 -4.17 2.39
N HIS A 229 -16.41 -3.76 2.52
CA HIS A 229 -16.03 -2.35 2.62
C HIS A 229 -16.38 -1.59 1.32
N ILE A 230 -16.11 -2.17 0.15
CA ILE A 230 -16.51 -1.64 -1.16
C ILE A 230 -18.02 -1.37 -1.18
N LYS A 231 -18.84 -2.38 -0.84
CA LYS A 231 -20.30 -2.26 -0.83
C LYS A 231 -20.82 -1.13 0.08
N ILE A 232 -20.16 -0.91 1.22
CA ILE A 232 -20.53 0.18 2.13
C ILE A 232 -20.29 1.54 1.45
N PHE A 233 -19.12 1.75 0.84
CA PHE A 233 -18.83 2.99 0.13
C PHE A 233 -19.70 3.19 -1.12
N GLU A 234 -19.96 2.12 -1.88
CA GLU A 234 -20.90 2.16 -3.00
C GLU A 234 -22.31 2.55 -2.56
N SER A 235 -22.77 2.06 -1.40
CA SER A 235 -24.07 2.44 -0.85
C SER A 235 -24.14 3.92 -0.51
N VAL A 236 -23.05 4.49 0.04
CA VAL A 236 -22.92 5.91 0.34
C VAL A 236 -22.96 6.75 -0.95
N PHE A 237 -22.23 6.35 -1.99
CA PHE A 237 -22.26 7.05 -3.29
C PHE A 237 -23.61 6.96 -3.99
N LYS A 238 -24.30 5.82 -3.84
CA LYS A 238 -25.62 5.62 -4.43
C LYS A 238 -26.68 6.56 -3.88
N GLU A 239 -26.59 6.96 -2.61
CA GLU A 239 -27.50 7.94 -1.99
C GLU A 239 -27.49 9.29 -2.75
N ASP A 240 -26.30 9.72 -3.18
CA ASP A 240 -26.09 10.96 -3.93
C ASP A 240 -25.99 10.75 -5.45
N LYS A 241 -26.34 9.56 -5.95
CA LYS A 241 -26.34 9.19 -7.38
C LYS A 241 -24.96 9.36 -8.04
N LEU A 242 -23.89 9.12 -7.29
CA LEU A 242 -22.51 9.20 -7.76
C LEU A 242 -22.04 7.87 -8.37
N ASN A 243 -21.11 7.93 -9.31
CA ASN A 243 -20.47 6.75 -9.88
C ASN A 243 -19.35 6.22 -8.95
N SER A 244 -19.16 4.90 -8.94
CA SER A 244 -18.09 4.24 -8.20
C SER A 244 -16.95 3.79 -9.12
N PRO A 245 -15.72 3.65 -8.60
CA PRO A 245 -14.65 2.95 -9.30
C PRO A 245 -15.03 1.51 -9.69
N ILE A 246 -14.36 0.98 -10.71
CA ILE A 246 -14.63 -0.38 -11.20
C ILE A 246 -13.83 -1.45 -10.43
N SER A 247 -14.36 -2.67 -10.42
CA SER A 247 -13.65 -3.85 -9.93
C SER A 247 -12.62 -4.36 -10.95
N TRP A 248 -11.48 -4.83 -10.43
CA TRP A 248 -10.40 -5.45 -11.21
C TRP A 248 -10.35 -6.98 -11.07
N GLN A 249 -11.29 -7.58 -10.35
CA GLN A 249 -11.27 -9.02 -10.02
C GLN A 249 -11.38 -9.92 -11.26
N SER A 250 -12.02 -9.46 -12.34
CA SER A 250 -12.10 -10.20 -13.60
C SER A 250 -10.83 -10.15 -14.45
N MET A 251 -9.83 -9.37 -14.03
CA MET A 251 -8.52 -9.30 -14.69
C MET A 251 -7.54 -10.34 -14.15
N ILE A 252 -8.00 -11.23 -13.28
CA ILE A 252 -7.25 -12.40 -12.81
C ILE A 252 -7.51 -13.55 -13.78
N THR A 253 -6.45 -14.24 -14.20
CA THR A 253 -6.54 -15.39 -15.10
C THR A 253 -7.02 -16.65 -14.35
N ASN A 254 -7.12 -17.79 -15.04
CA ASN A 254 -7.43 -19.08 -14.41
C ASN A 254 -6.17 -19.83 -13.89
N SER A 255 -5.01 -19.17 -13.81
CA SER A 255 -3.78 -19.81 -13.32
C SER A 255 -3.91 -20.22 -11.85
N THR A 256 -3.57 -21.48 -11.56
CA THR A 256 -3.49 -22.05 -10.20
C THR A 256 -2.08 -22.52 -9.84
N SER A 257 -1.13 -22.32 -10.75
CA SER A 257 0.27 -22.67 -10.53
C SER A 257 0.90 -21.77 -9.49
N MET A 258 1.78 -22.33 -8.65
CA MET A 258 2.57 -21.55 -7.70
C MET A 258 3.34 -20.45 -8.43
N THR A 259 2.94 -19.20 -8.19
CA THR A 259 3.51 -18.01 -8.82
C THR A 259 4.35 -17.22 -7.82
N PHE A 260 3.83 -17.00 -6.63
CA PHE A 260 4.54 -16.34 -5.52
C PHE A 260 4.55 -17.27 -4.30
N SER A 261 5.56 -17.13 -3.44
CA SER A 261 5.60 -17.85 -2.16
C SER A 261 4.46 -17.40 -1.24
N ASP A 262 4.03 -18.27 -0.33
CA ASP A 262 3.04 -17.89 0.70
C ASP A 262 3.57 -16.74 1.59
N LYS A 263 4.89 -16.70 1.85
CA LYS A 263 5.57 -15.60 2.57
C LYS A 263 5.38 -14.28 1.83
N TYR A 264 5.68 -14.25 0.54
CA TYR A 264 5.50 -13.07 -0.32
C TYR A 264 4.05 -12.58 -0.29
N MET A 265 3.11 -13.47 -0.55
CA MET A 265 1.69 -13.11 -0.63
C MET A 265 1.17 -12.60 0.72
N MET A 266 1.59 -13.22 1.82
CA MET A 266 1.23 -12.76 3.17
C MET A 266 1.73 -11.35 3.45
N TYR A 267 2.99 -11.06 3.12
CA TYR A 267 3.55 -9.74 3.33
C TYR A 267 2.86 -8.68 2.48
N GLN A 268 2.62 -8.94 1.19
CA GLN A 268 1.89 -8.01 0.30
C GLN A 268 0.48 -7.69 0.82
N ILE A 269 -0.25 -8.68 1.36
CA ILE A 269 -1.57 -8.48 1.94
C ILE A 269 -1.52 -7.74 3.29
N GLN A 270 -0.52 -8.02 4.12
CA GLN A 270 -0.28 -7.31 5.38
C GLN A 270 0.04 -5.83 5.14
N LEU A 271 0.95 -5.54 4.22
CA LEU A 271 1.26 -4.19 3.78
C LEU A 271 0.01 -3.44 3.33
N SER A 272 -0.74 -4.04 2.40
CA SER A 272 -1.98 -3.49 1.87
C SER A 272 -2.98 -3.13 2.97
N THR A 273 -3.05 -3.95 4.01
CA THR A 273 -3.93 -3.76 5.17
C THR A 273 -3.46 -2.56 6.02
N GLN A 274 -2.16 -2.47 6.30
CA GLN A 274 -1.57 -1.35 7.06
C GLN A 274 -1.74 0.00 6.35
N LEU A 275 -1.55 0.03 5.03
CA LEU A 275 -1.78 1.24 4.23
C LEU A 275 -3.27 1.63 4.24
N SER A 276 -4.17 0.66 4.12
CA SER A 276 -5.61 0.90 4.21
C SER A 276 -6.00 1.51 5.57
N LEU A 277 -5.40 1.03 6.68
CA LEU A 277 -5.59 1.62 8.02
C LEU A 277 -5.16 3.09 8.06
N SER A 278 -3.98 3.41 7.50
CA SER A 278 -3.48 4.79 7.43
C SER A 278 -4.46 5.70 6.67
N TYR A 279 -4.90 5.28 5.48
CA TYR A 279 -5.81 6.08 4.66
C TYR A 279 -7.20 6.24 5.27
N TYR A 280 -7.71 5.20 5.94
CA TYR A 280 -8.99 5.29 6.65
C TYR A 280 -8.89 6.20 7.86
N GLY A 281 -7.74 6.21 8.57
CA GLY A 281 -7.46 7.15 9.65
C GLY A 281 -7.42 8.60 9.14
N SER A 282 -6.74 8.85 8.02
CA SER A 282 -6.72 10.17 7.38
C SER A 282 -8.13 10.63 7.01
N ALA A 283 -8.91 9.79 6.32
CA ALA A 283 -10.29 10.11 5.97
C ALA A 283 -11.15 10.37 7.23
N LEU A 284 -11.07 9.50 8.24
CA LEU A 284 -11.79 9.70 9.51
C LEU A 284 -11.48 11.06 10.15
N SER A 285 -10.24 11.55 10.03
CA SER A 285 -9.83 12.81 10.66
C SER A 285 -10.43 14.07 10.04
N VAL A 286 -10.86 14.02 8.77
CA VAL A 286 -11.35 15.20 8.03
C VAL A 286 -12.84 15.13 7.69
N ASN A 287 -13.46 13.94 7.80
CA ASN A 287 -14.87 13.76 7.46
C ASN A 287 -15.79 14.15 8.63
N SER A 288 -16.70 15.10 8.37
CA SER A 288 -17.54 15.70 9.42
C SER A 288 -18.92 15.02 9.59
N ARG A 289 -19.39 14.28 8.59
CA ARG A 289 -20.64 13.51 8.67
C ARG A 289 -20.51 12.33 9.63
N ARG A 290 -21.38 12.27 10.65
CA ARG A 290 -21.30 11.27 11.74
C ARG A 290 -21.46 9.82 11.28
N ASP A 291 -22.22 9.56 10.22
CA ASP A 291 -22.35 8.22 9.63
C ASP A 291 -21.05 7.77 8.96
N LEU A 292 -20.42 8.65 8.19
CA LEU A 292 -19.14 8.36 7.55
C LEU A 292 -18.04 8.11 8.59
N GLY A 293 -17.95 8.94 9.63
CA GLY A 293 -16.99 8.75 10.72
C GLY A 293 -17.14 7.39 11.39
N ALA A 294 -18.38 6.95 11.62
CA ALA A 294 -18.62 5.64 12.23
C ALA A 294 -18.40 4.47 11.27
N HIS A 295 -18.69 4.64 9.97
CA HIS A 295 -18.28 3.67 8.96
C HIS A 295 -16.76 3.49 9.02
N TYR A 296 -15.98 4.56 8.85
CA TYR A 296 -14.51 4.46 8.90
C TYR A 296 -14.01 3.83 10.19
N LEU A 297 -14.52 4.22 11.36
CA LEU A 297 -14.13 3.61 12.64
C LEU A 297 -14.38 2.10 12.66
N ARG A 298 -15.57 1.65 12.24
CA ARG A 298 -15.89 0.21 12.18
C ARG A 298 -14.97 -0.51 11.19
N LEU A 299 -14.74 0.07 10.01
CA LEU A 299 -13.88 -0.54 8.99
C LEU A 299 -12.42 -0.65 9.48
N ILE A 300 -11.93 0.35 10.22
CA ILE A 300 -10.60 0.34 10.84
C ILE A 300 -10.48 -0.82 11.84
N LEU A 301 -11.48 -1.02 12.71
CA LEU A 301 -11.47 -2.12 13.68
C LEU A 301 -11.40 -3.49 13.00
N GLU A 302 -12.14 -3.69 11.90
CA GLU A 302 -12.09 -4.93 11.12
C GLU A 302 -10.70 -5.16 10.49
N LEU A 303 -10.05 -4.12 9.98
CA LEU A 303 -8.70 -4.22 9.42
C LEU A 303 -7.64 -4.44 10.50
N LEU A 304 -7.78 -3.85 11.70
CA LEU A 304 -6.85 -4.08 12.81
C LEU A 304 -6.85 -5.54 13.23
N GLN A 305 -8.03 -6.14 13.41
CA GLN A 305 -8.15 -7.57 13.73
C GLN A 305 -7.58 -8.44 12.59
N PHE A 306 -7.87 -8.10 11.34
CA PHE A 306 -7.34 -8.83 10.19
C PHE A 306 -5.80 -8.74 10.09
N ALA A 307 -5.23 -7.57 10.42
CA ALA A 307 -3.79 -7.35 10.45
C ALA A 307 -3.13 -8.19 11.55
N GLU A 308 -3.65 -8.16 12.77
CA GLU A 308 -3.15 -8.93 13.92
C GLU A 308 -3.12 -10.44 13.61
N ASP A 309 -4.22 -10.99 13.08
CA ASP A 309 -4.28 -12.40 12.72
C ASP A 309 -3.23 -12.80 11.67
N GLY A 310 -3.00 -11.93 10.68
CA GLY A 310 -1.97 -12.21 9.67
C GLY A 310 -0.55 -12.03 10.20
N ALA A 311 -0.31 -11.10 11.12
CA ALA A 311 0.96 -11.01 11.84
C ALA A 311 1.23 -12.29 12.64
N ASN A 312 0.22 -12.82 13.34
CA ASN A 312 0.32 -14.09 14.05
C ASN A 312 0.64 -15.26 13.11
N LEU A 313 0.05 -15.30 11.91
CA LEU A 313 0.39 -16.30 10.89
C LEU A 313 1.84 -16.15 10.41
N MET A 314 2.32 -14.92 10.17
CA MET A 314 3.70 -14.69 9.76
C MET A 314 4.70 -15.07 10.86
N ILE A 315 4.39 -14.77 12.13
CA ILE A 315 5.20 -15.19 13.29
C ILE A 315 5.25 -16.72 13.38
N LYS A 316 4.10 -17.38 13.31
CA LYS A 316 3.97 -18.85 13.35
C LYS A 316 4.85 -19.54 12.29
N ASN A 317 4.98 -18.94 11.11
CA ASN A 317 5.77 -19.48 10.01
C ASN A 317 7.21 -18.94 9.94
N GLY A 318 7.64 -18.09 10.88
CA GLY A 318 8.99 -17.51 10.88
C GLY A 318 9.24 -16.55 9.71
N TRP A 319 8.20 -15.90 9.20
CA TRP A 319 8.24 -15.02 8.02
C TRP A 319 8.36 -13.54 8.34
N LEU A 320 8.15 -13.15 9.60
CA LEU A 320 8.23 -11.76 10.02
C LEU A 320 9.65 -11.43 10.48
N GLU A 321 10.39 -10.70 9.64
CA GLU A 321 11.69 -10.17 10.03
C GLU A 321 11.53 -9.08 11.09
N GLN A 322 12.32 -9.17 12.16
CA GLN A 322 12.26 -8.21 13.27
C GLN A 322 13.00 -6.92 12.88
N PRO A 323 12.33 -5.75 12.90
CA PRO A 323 13.01 -4.48 12.69
C PRO A 323 13.95 -4.14 13.86
N PRO A 324 14.96 -3.27 13.67
CA PRO A 324 15.84 -2.84 14.74
C PRO A 324 15.07 -2.28 15.94
N THR A 325 15.42 -2.74 17.14
CA THR A 325 14.74 -2.38 18.39
C THR A 325 15.58 -1.45 19.27
N ALA A 326 14.92 -0.73 20.18
CA ALA A 326 15.61 -0.07 21.27
C ALA A 326 16.29 -1.10 22.19
N SER A 327 17.41 -0.74 22.79
CA SER A 327 18.07 -1.60 23.77
C SER A 327 17.17 -1.81 25.00
N ASP A 328 16.93 -3.08 25.34
CA ASP A 328 16.24 -3.46 26.57
C ASP A 328 17.13 -3.20 27.79
N ARG A 329 16.93 -2.04 28.43
CA ARG A 329 17.74 -1.59 29.56
C ARG A 329 17.51 -2.44 30.81
N ASP A 330 16.30 -2.97 31.00
CA ASP A 330 15.97 -3.81 32.14
C ASP A 330 16.65 -5.19 32.01
N SER A 331 16.64 -5.78 30.82
CA SER A 331 17.38 -7.01 30.54
C SER A 331 18.89 -6.81 30.71
N LEU A 332 19.45 -5.68 30.26
CA LEU A 332 20.86 -5.35 30.42
C LEU A 332 21.27 -5.17 31.89
N ALA A 333 20.43 -4.52 32.70
CA ALA A 333 20.67 -4.33 34.13
C ALA A 333 20.55 -5.64 34.94
N ASN A 334 19.70 -6.56 34.48
CA ASN A 334 19.43 -7.84 35.16
C ASN A 334 20.21 -9.04 34.60
N ARG A 335 21.25 -8.82 33.77
CA ARG A 335 22.13 -9.91 33.34
C ARG A 335 22.86 -10.47 34.56
N LYS A 336 22.42 -11.63 35.07
CA LYS A 336 23.25 -12.46 35.93
C LYS A 336 24.52 -12.81 35.16
N GLU A 337 25.69 -12.56 35.76
CA GLU A 337 26.97 -13.04 35.25
C GLU A 337 26.83 -14.56 34.98
N LYS A 338 27.07 -14.95 33.73
CA LYS A 338 26.99 -16.33 33.27
C LYS A 338 28.31 -17.04 33.50
#